data_AF-A0A316T7E9-F1
#
_entry.id   AF-A0A316T7E9-F1
#
_cell.length_a   1.000
_cell.length_b   1.000
_cell.length_c   1.000
_cell.angle_alpha   90.00
_cell.angle_beta   90.00
_cell.angle_gamma   90.00
#
_symmetry.space_group_name_H-M   'P 1'
#
loop_
_entity.id
_entity.type
_entity.pdbx_description
1 polymer ?
#
loop_
_entity_poly.entity_id
_entity_poly.type
_entity_poly.pdbx_seq_one_letter_code
_entity_poly.pdbx_strand_id
1 'polypeptide(L)'
;MKNFRRLLGYAKKYRFQILLALVCALVSSLGVVAATYLNGVAIDHIHGPGAVDFPGLIQILIGLGVIYVISSLFQWFISRYANKVSYLVVRDMRRDTFHNLNLQPLSYYDNHPHGDIISRFTNDLDSVSDAMAVSITNAFSGIVTLISAVAFMFYLNVTITVTILVLTPICLIVAYFITKFSQKTFTRQQQSVGELSSFASEIVGNQKIVKAFGREGLECEEFNNISDRLRKTATHAMFASAMVNPSTRFVNNICYIAVGIAGGIIAVTQGVSVGIISSFLIYSAQFAKPFNEISGITAQLQTAFASLERIFAVI
;
A
#
# COMPACT_ATOMS: atom_id res chain seq x y z
N MET A 1 -0.53 -2.06 -20.98
CA MET A 1 0.22 -3.32 -20.83
C MET A 1 1.57 -3.37 -21.60
N LYS A 2 1.68 -2.82 -22.83
CA LYS A 2 2.95 -2.81 -23.60
C LYS A 2 4.12 -2.16 -22.84
N ASN A 3 3.89 -1.02 -22.20
CA ASN A 3 4.89 -0.28 -21.41
C ASN A 3 5.39 -1.07 -20.19
N PHE A 4 4.50 -1.79 -19.49
CA PHE A 4 4.88 -2.67 -18.39
C PHE A 4 5.80 -3.81 -18.86
N ARG A 5 5.54 -4.39 -20.03
CA ARG A 5 6.41 -5.42 -20.62
C ARG A 5 7.80 -4.88 -20.96
N ARG A 6 7.90 -3.62 -21.42
CA ARG A 6 9.20 -2.95 -21.64
C ARG A 6 9.95 -2.76 -20.32
N LEU A 7 9.28 -2.30 -19.26
CA LEU A 7 9.87 -2.18 -17.93
C LEU A 7 10.40 -3.52 -17.41
N LEU A 8 9.62 -4.60 -17.57
CA LEU A 8 10.07 -5.96 -17.23
C LEU A 8 11.32 -6.37 -18.03
N GLY A 9 11.48 -5.87 -19.24
CA GLY A 9 12.71 -6.03 -20.04
C GLY A 9 13.94 -5.46 -19.34
N TYR A 10 13.85 -4.23 -18.82
CA TYR A 10 14.94 -3.62 -18.03
C TYR A 10 15.17 -4.37 -16.71
N ALA A 11 14.09 -4.75 -16.01
CA ALA A 11 14.17 -5.48 -14.74
C ALA A 11 14.78 -6.89 -14.91
N LYS A 12 14.57 -7.55 -16.05
CA LYS A 12 15.09 -8.90 -16.35
C LYS A 12 16.62 -8.99 -16.27
N LYS A 13 17.33 -7.90 -16.56
CA LYS A 13 18.80 -7.82 -16.41
C LYS A 13 19.25 -8.03 -14.96
N TYR A 14 18.37 -7.73 -13.99
CA TYR A 14 18.59 -7.85 -12.56
C TYR A 14 17.73 -8.97 -11.92
N ARG A 15 17.37 -9.99 -12.70
CA ARG A 15 16.54 -11.13 -12.25
C ARG A 15 17.08 -11.86 -11.03
N PHE A 16 18.40 -11.88 -10.84
CA PHE A 16 19.03 -12.55 -9.70
C PHE A 16 18.74 -11.80 -8.39
N GLN A 17 18.84 -10.47 -8.39
CA GLN A 17 18.53 -9.64 -7.23
C GLN A 17 17.03 -9.66 -6.92
N ILE A 18 16.18 -9.69 -7.96
CA ILE A 18 14.73 -9.87 -7.79
C ILE A 18 14.46 -11.23 -7.13
N LEU A 19 15.03 -12.32 -7.64
CA LEU A 19 14.85 -13.65 -7.07
C LEU A 19 15.32 -13.72 -5.61
N LEU A 20 16.47 -13.12 -5.28
CA LEU A 20 16.94 -12.98 -3.91
C LEU A 20 15.93 -12.23 -3.03
N ALA A 21 15.40 -11.09 -3.48
CA ALA A 21 14.38 -10.35 -2.74
C ALA A 21 13.12 -11.19 -2.50
N LEU A 22 12.66 -11.95 -3.50
CA LEU A 22 11.49 -12.83 -3.38
C LEU A 22 11.74 -13.98 -2.39
N VAL A 23 12.92 -14.61 -2.43
CA VAL A 23 13.29 -15.65 -1.46
C VAL A 23 13.37 -15.07 -0.05
N CYS A 24 13.98 -13.89 0.11
CA CYS A 24 14.03 -13.22 1.40
C CYS A 24 12.63 -12.87 1.93
N ALA A 25 11.73 -12.42 1.06
CA ALA A 25 10.34 -12.15 1.40
C ALA A 25 9.61 -13.41 1.86
N LEU A 26 9.84 -14.55 1.20
CA LEU A 26 9.28 -15.81 1.61
C LEU A 26 9.74 -16.22 3.02
N VAL A 27 11.04 -16.13 3.30
CA VAL A 27 11.59 -16.46 4.63
C VAL A 27 11.07 -15.50 5.70
N SER A 28 11.04 -14.19 5.43
CA SER A 28 10.52 -13.18 6.36
C SER A 28 9.04 -13.41 6.69
N SER A 29 8.22 -13.60 5.66
CA SER A 29 6.78 -13.85 5.80
C SER A 29 6.47 -15.15 6.56
N LEU A 30 7.19 -16.23 6.25
CA LEU A 30 7.06 -17.48 7.01
C LEU A 30 7.47 -17.30 8.47
N GLY A 31 8.52 -16.51 8.75
CA GLY A 31 8.93 -16.19 10.10
C GLY A 31 7.85 -15.44 10.89
N VAL A 32 7.17 -14.47 10.27
CA VAL A 32 6.05 -13.75 10.91
C VAL A 32 4.87 -14.68 11.24
N VAL A 33 4.52 -15.58 10.33
CA VAL A 33 3.45 -16.57 10.55
C VAL A 33 3.86 -17.59 11.61
N ALA A 34 5.08 -18.12 11.54
CA ALA A 34 5.62 -19.04 12.55
C ALA A 34 5.67 -18.40 13.95
N ALA A 35 6.07 -17.13 14.04
CA ALA A 35 6.05 -16.39 15.30
C ALA A 35 4.61 -16.25 15.85
N THR A 36 3.62 -16.05 14.98
CA THR A 36 2.21 -15.99 15.38
C THR A 36 1.75 -17.31 15.98
N TYR A 37 2.11 -18.44 15.37
CA TYR A 37 1.84 -19.76 15.92
C TYR A 37 2.53 -19.98 17.28
N LEU A 38 3.82 -19.63 17.39
CA LEU A 38 4.57 -19.76 18.65
C LEU A 38 4.02 -18.88 19.78
N ASN A 39 3.45 -17.71 19.47
CA ASN A 39 2.74 -16.91 20.46
C ASN A 39 1.53 -17.68 21.03
N GLY A 40 0.81 -18.44 20.20
CA GLY A 40 -0.23 -19.35 20.67
C GLY A 40 0.30 -20.45 21.57
N VAL A 41 1.37 -21.13 21.15
CA VAL A 41 2.00 -22.19 21.95
C VAL A 41 2.50 -21.64 23.29
N ALA A 42 3.09 -20.44 23.31
CA ALA A 42 3.51 -19.79 24.54
C ALA A 42 2.35 -19.54 25.52
N ILE A 43 1.17 -19.21 25.01
CA ILE A 43 -0.05 -19.04 25.82
C ILE A 43 -0.50 -20.38 26.41
N ASP A 44 -0.35 -21.48 25.69
CA ASP A 44 -0.75 -22.81 26.16
C ASP A 44 0.13 -23.34 27.31
N HIS A 45 1.36 -22.83 27.49
CA HIS A 45 2.21 -23.11 28.66
C HIS A 45 1.79 -22.35 29.94
N ILE A 46 0.77 -21.49 29.86
CA ILE A 46 0.18 -20.80 31.00
C ILE A 46 -1.06 -21.60 31.44
N HIS A 47 -0.84 -22.66 32.20
CA HIS A 47 -1.90 -23.59 32.60
C HIS A 47 -2.87 -23.03 33.65
N GLY A 48 -2.49 -21.98 34.40
CA GLY A 48 -3.35 -21.32 35.38
C GLY A 48 -2.58 -20.46 36.41
N PRO A 49 -3.28 -19.85 37.39
CA PRO A 49 -2.66 -19.03 38.43
C PRO A 49 -1.61 -19.83 39.21
N GLY A 50 -0.34 -19.43 39.11
CA GLY A 50 0.78 -20.10 39.80
C GLY A 50 1.30 -21.38 39.12
N ALA A 51 0.65 -21.86 38.05
CA ALA A 51 1.02 -23.06 37.30
C ALA A 51 1.57 -22.71 35.91
N VAL A 52 2.61 -21.86 35.88
CA VAL A 52 3.29 -21.47 34.65
C VAL A 52 4.53 -22.32 34.47
N ASP A 53 4.64 -23.01 33.34
CA ASP A 53 5.86 -23.71 32.95
C ASP A 53 6.91 -22.70 32.45
N PHE A 54 7.60 -22.05 33.38
CA PHE A 54 8.65 -21.07 33.07
C PHE A 54 9.78 -21.65 32.20
N PRO A 55 10.31 -22.87 32.44
CA PRO A 55 11.31 -23.47 31.57
C PRO A 55 10.84 -23.63 30.12
N GLY A 56 9.65 -24.20 29.90
CA GLY A 56 9.09 -24.36 28.55
C GLY A 56 8.80 -23.01 27.88
N LEU A 57 8.25 -22.05 28.64
CA LEU A 57 7.97 -20.71 28.16
C LEU A 57 9.24 -19.96 27.73
N ILE A 58 10.33 -20.04 28.51
CA ILE A 58 11.61 -19.40 28.16
C ILE A 58 12.17 -19.98 26.86
N GLN A 59 12.08 -21.29 26.66
CA GLN A 59 12.53 -21.92 25.42
C GLN A 59 11.75 -21.41 24.19
N ILE A 60 10.42 -21.25 24.31
CA ILE A 60 9.59 -20.68 23.25
C ILE A 60 9.92 -19.21 23.02
N LEU A 61 10.12 -18.42 24.08
CA LEU A 61 10.49 -17.01 23.98
C LEU A 61 11.86 -16.81 23.31
N ILE A 62 12.84 -17.67 23.59
CA ILE A 62 14.13 -17.67 22.89
C ILE A 62 13.91 -18.00 21.41
N GLY A 63 13.09 -19.01 21.09
CA GLY A 63 12.72 -19.35 19.71
C GLY A 63 12.05 -18.19 18.97
N LEU A 64 11.09 -17.51 19.62
CA LEU A 64 10.45 -16.28 19.12
C LEU A 64 11.47 -15.18 18.87
N GLY A 65 12.39 -14.95 19.81
CA GLY A 65 13.46 -13.97 19.67
C GLY A 65 14.33 -14.24 18.43
N VAL A 66 14.76 -15.49 18.25
CA VAL A 66 15.54 -15.91 17.08
C VAL A 66 14.75 -15.71 15.78
N ILE A 67 13.48 -16.10 15.74
CA ILE A 67 12.62 -15.93 14.56
C ILE A 67 12.43 -14.44 14.23
N TYR A 68 12.21 -13.57 15.21
CA TYR A 68 12.07 -12.14 14.97
C TYR A 68 13.37 -11.50 14.47
N VAL A 69 14.53 -11.90 15.01
CA VAL A 69 15.84 -11.44 14.52
C VAL A 69 16.07 -11.88 13.08
N ILE A 70 15.81 -13.15 12.76
CA ILE A 70 15.92 -13.68 11.40
C ILE A 70 14.95 -12.95 10.47
N SER A 71 13.68 -12.85 10.82
CA SER A 71 12.65 -12.19 10.00
C SER A 71 13.01 -10.73 9.72
N SER A 72 13.49 -10.00 10.73
CA SER A 72 13.92 -8.60 10.60
C SER A 72 15.15 -8.46 9.69
N LEU A 73 16.11 -9.38 9.81
CA LEU A 73 17.30 -9.41 8.96
C LEU A 73 16.92 -9.66 7.49
N PHE A 74 16.04 -10.63 7.25
CA PHE A 74 15.51 -10.90 5.91
C PHE A 74 14.69 -9.74 5.38
N GLN A 75 13.89 -9.07 6.22
CA GLN A 75 13.17 -7.85 5.85
C GLN A 75 14.12 -6.75 5.38
N TRP A 76 15.25 -6.56 6.07
CA TRP A 76 16.28 -5.62 5.66
C TRP A 76 16.90 -6.00 4.30
N PHE A 77 17.16 -7.29 4.07
CA PHE A 77 17.65 -7.77 2.77
C PHE A 77 16.66 -7.53 1.63
N ILE A 78 15.36 -7.76 1.84
CA ILE A 78 14.31 -7.44 0.84
C ILE A 78 14.42 -5.97 0.45
N SER A 79 14.40 -5.06 1.42
CA SER A 79 14.52 -3.63 1.18
C SER A 79 15.82 -3.27 0.45
N ARG A 80 16.95 -3.88 0.83
CA ARG A 80 18.25 -3.65 0.21
C ARG A 80 18.28 -4.06 -1.26
N TYR A 81 17.74 -5.24 -1.59
CA TYR A 81 17.71 -5.77 -2.95
C TYR A 81 16.67 -5.04 -3.81
N ALA A 82 15.48 -4.76 -3.28
CA ALA A 82 14.44 -3.99 -3.96
C ALA A 82 14.97 -2.61 -4.39
N ASN A 83 15.55 -1.84 -3.46
CA ASN A 83 16.16 -0.54 -3.77
C ASN A 83 17.29 -0.66 -4.81
N LYS A 84 18.14 -1.68 -4.67
CA LYS A 84 19.24 -1.89 -5.64
C LYS A 84 18.71 -2.14 -7.05
N VAL A 85 17.68 -2.98 -7.20
CA VAL A 85 17.05 -3.26 -8.49
C VAL A 85 16.42 -2.00 -9.06
N SER A 86 15.61 -1.28 -8.28
CA SER A 86 14.94 -0.06 -8.72
C SER A 86 15.94 0.98 -9.23
N TYR A 87 17.00 1.27 -8.46
CA TYR A 87 18.01 2.23 -8.88
C TYR A 87 18.82 1.79 -10.10
N LEU A 88 19.13 0.51 -10.24
CA LEU A 88 19.86 0.00 -11.41
C LEU A 88 19.01 0.03 -12.68
N VAL A 89 17.71 -0.28 -12.57
CA VAL A 89 16.76 -0.17 -13.68
C VAL A 89 16.59 1.30 -14.09
N VAL A 90 16.37 2.18 -13.12
CA VAL A 90 16.20 3.62 -13.38
C VAL A 90 17.47 4.26 -13.92
N ARG A 91 18.66 3.82 -13.49
CA ARG A 91 19.93 4.23 -14.09
C ARG A 91 19.99 3.87 -15.58
N ASP A 92 19.63 2.63 -15.93
CA ASP A 92 19.64 2.18 -17.33
C ASP A 92 18.59 2.96 -18.15
N MET A 93 17.38 3.17 -17.61
CA MET A 93 16.37 4.00 -18.25
C MET A 93 16.82 5.46 -18.40
N ARG A 94 17.45 6.07 -17.39
CA ARG A 94 18.01 7.43 -17.47
C ARG A 94 19.04 7.52 -18.59
N ARG A 95 19.93 6.52 -18.72
CA ARG A 95 20.91 6.47 -19.80
C ARG A 95 20.24 6.44 -21.17
N ASP A 96 19.24 5.58 -21.35
CA ASP A 96 18.56 5.42 -22.64
C ASP A 96 17.69 6.63 -22.98
N THR A 97 17.00 7.23 -21.99
CA THR A 97 16.29 8.51 -22.15
C THR A 97 17.25 9.62 -22.56
N PHE A 98 18.39 9.77 -21.87
CA PHE A 98 19.36 10.81 -22.18
C PHE A 98 19.98 10.63 -23.57
N HIS A 99 20.31 9.39 -23.93
CA HIS A 99 20.83 9.08 -25.26
C HIS A 99 19.83 9.44 -26.36
N ASN A 100 18.57 9.00 -26.22
CA ASN A 100 17.53 9.30 -27.21
C ASN A 100 17.17 10.78 -27.28
N LEU A 101 17.18 11.50 -26.15
CA LEU A 101 17.00 12.96 -26.15
C LEU A 101 18.05 13.63 -27.03
N ASN A 102 19.34 13.31 -26.88
CA ASN A 102 20.41 13.90 -27.69
C ASN A 102 20.31 13.59 -29.20
N LEU A 103 19.51 12.60 -29.60
CA LEU A 103 19.29 12.24 -31.00
C LEU A 103 18.00 12.84 -31.58
N GLN A 104 17.18 13.51 -30.78
CA GLN A 104 15.93 14.09 -31.26
C GLN A 104 16.19 15.29 -32.18
N PRO A 105 15.38 15.48 -33.24
CA PRO A 105 15.47 16.63 -34.11
C PRO A 105 15.10 17.91 -33.34
N LEU A 106 15.58 19.06 -33.82
CA LEU A 106 15.27 20.36 -33.22
C LEU A 106 13.75 20.61 -33.08
N SER A 107 12.96 20.12 -34.04
CA SER A 107 11.49 20.20 -34.01
C SER A 107 10.86 19.53 -32.79
N TYR A 108 11.50 18.52 -32.19
CA TYR A 108 11.02 17.94 -30.94
C TYR A 108 11.10 18.95 -29.81
N TYR A 109 12.21 19.71 -29.73
CA TYR A 109 12.44 20.72 -28.70
C TYR A 109 11.57 21.95 -28.90
N ASP A 110 11.28 22.33 -30.14
CA ASP A 110 10.37 23.44 -30.43
C ASP A 110 8.92 23.15 -30.01
N ASN A 111 8.51 21.88 -30.02
CA ASN A 111 7.16 21.44 -29.69
C ASN A 111 6.98 20.95 -28.25
N HIS A 112 8.05 20.87 -27.45
CA HIS A 112 7.99 20.37 -26.07
C HIS A 112 8.63 21.38 -25.10
N PRO A 113 7.90 21.85 -24.07
CA PRO A 113 8.46 22.73 -23.06
C PRO A 113 9.68 22.11 -22.36
N HIS A 114 10.74 22.89 -22.15
CA HIS A 114 11.95 22.43 -21.45
C HIS A 114 11.65 21.79 -20.09
N GLY A 115 10.68 22.32 -19.34
CA GLY A 115 10.26 21.77 -18.05
C GLY A 115 9.65 20.36 -18.16
N ASP A 116 8.92 20.06 -19.24
CA ASP A 116 8.37 18.72 -19.48
C ASP A 116 9.49 17.70 -19.71
N ILE A 117 10.49 18.07 -20.52
CA ILE A 117 11.67 17.23 -20.82
C ILE A 117 12.46 16.94 -19.54
N ILE A 118 12.73 17.96 -18.72
CA ILE A 118 13.45 17.79 -17.44
C ILE A 118 12.65 16.89 -16.50
N SER A 119 11.33 17.10 -16.38
CA SER A 119 10.46 16.30 -15.50
C SER A 119 10.40 14.82 -15.90
N ARG A 120 10.43 14.51 -17.21
CA ARG A 120 10.53 13.13 -17.70
C ARG A 120 11.84 12.44 -17.30
N PHE A 121 12.93 13.21 -17.21
CA PHE A 121 14.25 12.72 -16.83
C PHE A 121 14.46 12.63 -15.31
N THR A 122 13.73 13.42 -14.52
CA THR A 122 13.83 13.42 -13.05
C THR A 122 12.62 12.74 -12.42
N ASN A 123 11.52 13.47 -12.28
CA ASN A 123 10.34 13.09 -11.51
C ASN A 123 9.67 11.80 -12.00
N ASP A 124 9.54 11.63 -13.32
CA ASP A 124 8.90 10.42 -13.87
C ASP A 124 9.74 9.18 -13.61
N LEU A 125 11.07 9.27 -13.77
CA LEU A 125 11.98 8.16 -13.53
C LEU A 125 12.07 7.81 -12.03
N ASP A 126 11.99 8.81 -11.16
CA ASP A 126 11.94 8.59 -9.71
C ASP A 126 10.61 7.96 -9.28
N SER A 127 9.49 8.39 -9.85
CA SER A 127 8.17 7.78 -9.62
C SER A 127 8.16 6.29 -10.00
N VAL A 128 8.83 5.92 -11.09
CA VAL A 128 9.01 4.51 -11.48
C VAL A 128 9.89 3.77 -10.48
N SER A 129 10.99 4.38 -10.02
CA SER A 129 11.89 3.80 -9.01
C SER A 129 11.14 3.44 -7.73
N ASP A 130 10.37 4.40 -7.20
CA ASP A 130 9.65 4.28 -5.94
C ASP A 130 8.57 3.21 -6.05
N ALA A 131 7.78 3.23 -7.12
CA ALA A 131 6.75 2.21 -7.34
C ALA A 131 7.35 0.81 -7.47
N MET A 132 8.50 0.66 -8.15
CA MET A 132 9.19 -0.63 -8.22
C MET A 132 9.68 -1.10 -6.85
N ALA A 133 10.30 -0.21 -6.07
CA ALA A 133 10.84 -0.56 -4.75
C ALA A 133 9.71 -1.02 -3.82
N VAL A 134 8.63 -0.23 -3.73
CA VAL A 134 7.48 -0.52 -2.88
C VAL A 134 6.73 -1.79 -3.33
N SER A 135 6.59 -2.01 -4.64
CA SER A 135 5.91 -3.20 -5.16
C SER A 135 6.67 -4.49 -4.81
N ILE A 136 8.01 -4.46 -4.89
CA ILE A 136 8.84 -5.61 -4.54
C ILE A 136 8.80 -5.87 -3.03
N THR A 137 8.86 -4.83 -2.19
CA THR A 137 8.90 -5.00 -0.73
C THR A 137 7.55 -5.38 -0.13
N ASN A 138 6.47 -4.74 -0.57
CA ASN A 138 5.19 -4.80 0.14
C ASN A 138 4.20 -5.75 -0.54
N ALA A 139 3.98 -5.62 -1.85
CA ALA A 139 2.96 -6.41 -2.55
C ALA A 139 3.26 -7.91 -2.46
N PHE A 140 4.53 -8.28 -2.70
CA PHE A 140 4.94 -9.68 -2.67
C PHE A 140 4.90 -10.25 -1.24
N SER A 141 5.51 -9.57 -0.27
CA SER A 141 5.51 -10.01 1.14
C SER A 141 4.08 -10.12 1.69
N GLY A 142 3.18 -9.19 1.34
CA GLY A 142 1.78 -9.22 1.74
C GLY A 142 1.06 -10.47 1.19
N ILE A 143 1.22 -10.78 -0.10
CA ILE A 143 0.62 -11.98 -0.71
C ILE A 143 1.17 -13.27 -0.08
N VAL A 144 2.49 -13.35 0.12
CA VAL A 144 3.10 -14.54 0.72
C VAL A 144 2.65 -14.71 2.17
N THR A 145 2.59 -13.63 2.95
CA THR A 145 2.08 -13.64 4.33
C THR A 145 0.62 -14.09 4.37
N LEU A 146 -0.22 -13.63 3.44
CA LEU A 146 -1.62 -14.05 3.35
C LEU A 146 -1.74 -15.56 3.08
N ILE A 147 -1.04 -16.05 2.05
CA ILE A 147 -1.08 -17.46 1.65
C ILE A 147 -0.56 -18.36 2.78
N SER A 148 0.58 -17.98 3.38
CA SER A 148 1.16 -18.75 4.49
C SER A 148 0.29 -18.72 5.74
N ALA A 149 -0.31 -17.57 6.11
CA ALA A 149 -1.24 -17.49 7.22
C ALA A 149 -2.46 -18.41 7.01
N VAL A 150 -3.08 -18.35 5.82
CA VAL A 150 -4.21 -19.22 5.49
C VAL A 150 -3.83 -20.70 5.53
N ALA A 151 -2.66 -21.07 5.00
CA ALA A 151 -2.16 -22.44 5.07
C ALA A 151 -1.98 -22.92 6.52
N PHE A 152 -1.39 -22.09 7.39
CA PHE A 152 -1.25 -22.41 8.82
C PHE A 152 -2.59 -22.48 9.55
N MET A 153 -3.55 -21.63 9.20
CA MET A 153 -4.91 -21.69 9.76
C MET A 153 -5.60 -23.02 9.43
N PHE A 154 -5.52 -23.47 8.16
CA PHE A 154 -6.02 -24.79 7.77
C PHE A 154 -5.33 -25.94 8.50
N TYR A 155 -4.02 -25.81 8.74
CA TYR A 155 -3.26 -26.79 9.52
C TYR A 155 -3.73 -26.87 10.98
N LEU A 156 -4.10 -25.74 11.61
CA LEU A 156 -4.55 -25.69 13.00
C LEU A 156 -5.99 -26.18 13.19
N ASN A 157 -6.94 -25.60 12.45
CA ASN A 157 -8.34 -26.00 12.53
C ASN A 157 -9.13 -25.56 11.28
N VAL A 158 -9.63 -26.53 10.53
CA VAL A 158 -10.38 -26.28 9.29
C VAL A 158 -11.70 -25.55 9.56
N THR A 159 -12.42 -25.90 10.63
CA THR A 159 -13.72 -25.31 10.97
C THR A 159 -13.60 -23.81 11.23
N ILE A 160 -12.68 -23.39 12.11
CA ILE A 160 -12.45 -21.97 12.43
C ILE A 160 -11.99 -21.21 11.18
N THR A 161 -11.14 -21.83 10.36
CA THR A 161 -10.62 -21.23 9.12
C THR A 161 -11.73 -20.94 8.12
N VAL A 162 -12.65 -21.88 7.89
CA VAL A 162 -13.78 -21.68 6.98
C VAL A 162 -14.68 -20.55 7.47
N THR A 163 -14.94 -20.46 8.78
CA THR A 163 -15.71 -19.34 9.35
C THR A 163 -15.05 -17.99 9.06
N ILE A 164 -13.73 -17.89 9.23
CA ILE A 164 -12.96 -16.68 8.93
C ILE A 164 -13.00 -16.35 7.43
N LEU A 165 -12.81 -17.34 6.58
CA LEU A 165 -12.85 -17.16 5.12
C LEU A 165 -14.23 -16.73 4.61
N VAL A 166 -15.32 -17.06 5.30
CA VAL A 166 -16.67 -16.59 4.96
C VAL A 166 -16.92 -15.16 5.47
N LEU A 167 -16.44 -14.84 6.68
CA LEU A 167 -16.61 -13.51 7.26
C LEU A 167 -15.74 -12.44 6.57
N THR A 168 -14.55 -12.83 6.09
CA THR A 168 -13.59 -11.88 5.54
C THR A 168 -14.08 -11.16 4.27
N PRO A 169 -14.66 -11.85 3.26
CA PRO A 169 -15.26 -11.19 2.10
C PRO A 169 -16.30 -10.14 2.47
N ILE A 170 -17.12 -10.39 3.49
CA ILE A 170 -18.10 -9.42 3.98
C ILE A 170 -17.38 -8.17 4.51
N CYS A 171 -16.34 -8.35 5.33
CA CYS A 171 -15.51 -7.27 5.85
C CYS A 171 -14.83 -6.47 4.71
N LEU A 172 -14.33 -7.14 3.66
CA LEU A 172 -13.74 -6.50 2.48
C LEU A 172 -14.74 -5.72 1.64
N ILE A 173 -15.95 -6.26 1.44
CA ILE A 173 -17.01 -5.58 0.68
C ILE A 173 -17.40 -4.28 1.39
N VAL A 174 -17.57 -4.31 2.71
CA VAL A 174 -17.89 -3.10 3.49
C VAL A 174 -16.76 -2.08 3.41
N ALA A 175 -15.51 -2.50 3.61
CA ALA A 175 -14.33 -1.62 3.47
C ALA A 175 -14.21 -1.01 2.06
N TYR A 176 -14.52 -1.79 1.03
CA TYR A 176 -14.55 -1.33 -0.35
C TYR A 176 -15.62 -0.25 -0.58
N PHE A 177 -16.85 -0.44 -0.06
CA PHE A 177 -17.90 0.58 -0.16
C PHE A 177 -17.51 1.89 0.55
N ILE A 178 -16.93 1.79 1.74
CA ILE A 178 -16.42 2.96 2.49
C ILE A 178 -15.34 3.70 1.69
N THR A 179 -14.38 2.96 1.14
CA THR A 179 -13.28 3.53 0.34
C THR A 179 -13.81 4.20 -0.92
N LYS A 180 -14.74 3.55 -1.62
CA LYS A 180 -15.37 4.08 -2.85
C LYS A 180 -16.16 5.37 -2.58
N PHE A 181 -16.82 5.46 -1.43
CA PHE A 181 -17.50 6.69 -1.01
C PHE A 181 -16.50 7.84 -0.78
N SER A 182 -15.39 7.58 -0.07
CA SER A 182 -14.33 8.57 0.16
C SER A 182 -13.67 9.03 -1.15
N GLN A 183 -13.41 8.11 -2.07
CA GLN A 183 -12.88 8.44 -3.40
C GLN A 183 -13.76 9.43 -4.15
N LYS A 184 -15.09 9.20 -4.16
CA LYS A 184 -16.05 10.09 -4.83
C LYS A 184 -16.04 11.51 -4.26
N THR A 185 -15.88 11.67 -2.94
CA THR A 185 -15.77 13.00 -2.32
C THR A 185 -14.43 13.68 -2.64
N PHE A 186 -13.34 12.93 -2.69
CA PHE A 186 -12.04 13.46 -3.11
C PHE A 186 -12.03 13.91 -4.58
N THR A 187 -12.70 13.18 -5.47
CA THR A 187 -12.84 13.61 -6.88
C THR A 187 -13.53 14.97 -6.98
N ARG A 188 -14.58 15.21 -6.19
CA ARG A 188 -15.27 16.51 -6.15
C ARG A 188 -14.39 17.63 -5.59
N GLN A 189 -13.64 17.34 -4.52
CA GLN A 189 -12.64 18.29 -4.00
C GLN A 189 -11.62 18.65 -5.08
N GLN A 190 -11.09 17.67 -5.81
CA GLN A 190 -10.09 17.91 -6.84
C GLN A 190 -10.63 18.74 -8.01
N GLN A 191 -11.91 18.59 -8.35
CA GLN A 191 -12.58 19.46 -9.32
C GLN A 191 -12.63 20.92 -8.84
N SER A 192 -13.00 21.17 -7.58
CA SER A 192 -13.01 22.51 -7.01
C SER A 192 -11.61 23.12 -6.88
N VAL A 193 -10.57 22.31 -6.61
CA VAL A 193 -9.18 22.78 -6.65
C VAL A 193 -8.79 23.21 -8.08
N GLY A 194 -9.18 22.44 -9.09
CA GLY A 194 -8.96 22.77 -10.49
C GLY A 194 -9.67 24.06 -10.92
N GLU A 195 -10.93 24.24 -10.50
CA GLU A 195 -11.73 25.45 -10.73
C GLU A 195 -11.04 26.69 -10.14
N LEU A 196 -10.66 26.64 -8.85
CA LEU A 196 -9.97 27.74 -8.17
C LEU A 196 -8.61 28.07 -8.82
N SER A 197 -7.82 27.04 -9.16
CA SER A 197 -6.50 27.23 -9.76
C SER A 197 -6.59 27.82 -11.16
N SER A 198 -7.59 27.40 -11.95
CA SER A 198 -7.83 27.93 -13.29
C SER A 198 -8.24 29.40 -13.22
N PHE A 199 -9.19 29.73 -12.34
CA PHE A 199 -9.62 31.10 -12.09
C PHE A 199 -8.44 31.99 -11.66
N ALA A 200 -7.66 31.54 -10.69
CA ALA A 200 -6.48 32.29 -10.23
C ALA A 200 -5.47 32.52 -11.37
N SER A 201 -5.20 31.49 -12.19
CA SER A 201 -4.30 31.61 -13.33
C SER A 201 -4.80 32.59 -14.39
N GLU A 202 -6.11 32.60 -14.66
CA GLU A 202 -6.74 33.49 -15.64
C GLU A 202 -6.70 34.95 -15.18
N ILE A 203 -7.09 35.23 -13.94
CA ILE A 203 -7.12 36.59 -13.39
C ILE A 203 -5.71 37.16 -13.22
N VAL A 204 -4.75 36.37 -12.73
CA VAL A 204 -3.36 36.82 -12.60
C VAL A 204 -2.72 37.03 -13.97
N GLY A 205 -2.97 36.13 -14.93
CA GLY A 205 -2.50 36.28 -16.31
C GLY A 205 -3.06 37.53 -17.00
N ASN A 206 -4.33 37.86 -16.72
CA ASN A 206 -5.05 38.99 -17.32
C ASN A 206 -5.19 40.20 -16.38
N GLN A 207 -4.34 40.34 -15.35
CA GLN A 207 -4.46 41.39 -14.33
C GLN A 207 -4.54 42.82 -14.89
N LYS A 208 -3.91 43.08 -16.05
CA LYS A 208 -3.96 44.40 -16.70
C LYS A 208 -5.37 44.73 -17.21
N ILE A 209 -6.08 43.73 -17.72
CA ILE A 209 -7.47 43.86 -18.20
C ILE A 209 -8.39 44.10 -17.01
N VAL A 210 -8.24 43.32 -15.93
CA VAL A 210 -9.03 43.47 -14.71
C VAL A 210 -8.90 44.90 -14.14
N LYS A 211 -7.67 45.43 -14.05
CA LYS A 211 -7.41 46.80 -13.61
C LYS A 211 -7.96 47.86 -14.58
N ALA A 212 -7.83 47.64 -15.89
CA ALA A 212 -8.32 48.58 -16.89
C ALA A 212 -9.85 48.77 -16.82
N PHE A 213 -10.58 47.73 -16.43
CA PHE A 213 -12.04 47.77 -16.24
C PHE A 213 -12.48 47.97 -14.78
N GLY A 214 -11.55 48.15 -13.84
CA GLY A 214 -11.87 48.37 -12.41
C GLY A 214 -12.64 47.21 -11.76
N ARG A 215 -12.42 45.96 -12.20
CA ARG A 215 -13.19 44.79 -11.74
C ARG A 215 -12.55 44.04 -10.56
N GLU A 216 -11.52 44.58 -9.92
CA GLU A 216 -10.77 43.88 -8.85
C GLU A 216 -11.68 43.39 -7.71
N GLY A 217 -12.68 44.19 -7.32
CA GLY A 217 -13.64 43.82 -6.29
C GLY A 217 -14.53 42.65 -6.70
N LEU A 218 -15.00 42.63 -7.95
CA LEU A 218 -15.86 41.57 -8.50
C LEU A 218 -15.08 40.26 -8.64
N GLU A 219 -13.85 40.31 -9.13
CA GLU A 219 -13.00 39.12 -9.24
C GLU A 219 -12.62 38.57 -7.84
N CYS A 220 -12.42 39.43 -6.85
CA CYS A 220 -12.23 39.02 -5.45
C CYS A 220 -13.48 38.34 -4.87
N GLU A 221 -14.67 38.83 -5.19
CA GLU A 221 -15.93 38.23 -4.75
C GLU A 221 -16.13 36.84 -5.37
N GLU A 222 -15.87 36.71 -6.67
CA GLU A 222 -15.95 35.41 -7.36
C GLU A 222 -14.89 34.43 -6.84
N PHE A 223 -13.66 34.89 -6.59
CA PHE A 223 -12.63 34.09 -5.93
C PHE A 223 -13.12 33.56 -4.57
N ASN A 224 -13.75 34.41 -3.76
CA ASN A 224 -14.29 34.02 -2.45
C ASN A 224 -15.42 32.98 -2.60
N ASN A 225 -16.29 33.10 -3.60
CA ASN A 225 -17.35 32.14 -3.87
C ASN A 225 -16.79 30.75 -4.24
N ILE A 226 -15.81 30.71 -5.15
CA ILE A 226 -15.14 29.47 -5.56
C ILE A 226 -14.36 28.87 -4.36
N SER A 227 -13.68 29.72 -3.60
CA SER A 227 -12.95 29.32 -2.39
C SER A 227 -13.87 28.73 -1.32
N ASP A 228 -15.07 29.29 -1.11
CA ASP A 228 -16.05 28.72 -0.17
C ASP A 228 -16.61 27.37 -0.66
N ARG A 229 -16.81 27.21 -1.97
CA ARG A 229 -17.16 25.90 -2.56
C ARG A 229 -16.04 24.88 -2.34
N LEU A 230 -14.79 25.27 -2.54
CA LEU A 230 -13.64 24.42 -2.22
C LEU A 230 -13.61 24.08 -0.72
N ARG A 231 -13.83 25.06 0.17
CA ARG A 231 -13.89 24.83 1.62
C ARG A 231 -14.92 23.76 1.98
N LYS A 232 -16.14 23.87 1.44
CA LYS A 232 -17.23 22.90 1.67
C LYS A 232 -16.87 21.51 1.14
N THR A 233 -16.43 21.41 -0.11
CA THR A 233 -16.09 20.12 -0.73
C THR A 233 -14.88 19.46 -0.05
N ALA A 234 -13.84 20.23 0.29
CA ALA A 234 -12.68 19.76 1.02
C ALA A 234 -13.04 19.28 2.42
N THR A 235 -13.87 20.02 3.17
CA THR A 235 -14.32 19.59 4.51
C THR A 235 -15.07 18.26 4.45
N HIS A 236 -15.99 18.10 3.48
CA HIS A 236 -16.70 16.83 3.28
C HIS A 236 -15.75 15.69 2.87
N ALA A 237 -14.79 15.95 2.00
CA ALA A 237 -13.81 14.95 1.57
C ALA A 237 -12.87 14.53 2.71
N MET A 238 -12.38 15.48 3.50
CA MET A 238 -11.54 15.19 4.67
C MET A 238 -12.32 14.42 5.73
N PHE A 239 -13.59 14.77 5.99
CA PHE A 239 -14.44 14.01 6.90
C PHE A 239 -14.65 12.57 6.40
N ALA A 240 -15.00 12.39 5.13
CA ALA A 240 -15.17 11.07 4.53
C ALA A 240 -13.87 10.25 4.57
N SER A 241 -12.71 10.88 4.33
CA SER A 241 -11.39 10.26 4.45
C SER A 241 -11.06 9.85 5.88
N ALA A 242 -11.31 10.75 6.84
CA ALA A 242 -11.06 10.51 8.25
C ALA A 242 -11.91 9.35 8.78
N MET A 243 -13.11 9.15 8.22
CA MET A 243 -14.01 8.04 8.54
C MET A 243 -13.55 6.68 7.98
N VAL A 244 -12.66 6.62 6.98
CA VAL A 244 -12.21 5.35 6.38
C VAL A 244 -11.52 4.46 7.40
N ASN A 245 -10.58 5.02 8.18
CA ASN A 245 -9.81 4.23 9.15
C ASN A 245 -10.67 3.73 10.34
N PRO A 246 -11.47 4.58 11.03
CA PRO A 246 -12.39 4.12 12.08
C PRO A 246 -13.41 3.10 11.59
N SER A 247 -14.01 3.31 10.41
CA SER A 247 -15.01 2.38 9.86
C SER A 247 -14.38 1.02 9.51
N THR A 248 -13.18 1.03 8.93
CA THR A 248 -12.44 -0.21 8.64
C THR A 248 -12.04 -0.93 9.93
N ARG A 249 -11.59 -0.20 10.96
CA ARG A 249 -11.32 -0.77 12.29
C ARG A 249 -12.56 -1.36 12.94
N PHE A 250 -13.71 -0.69 12.83
CA PHE A 250 -14.98 -1.18 13.35
C PHE A 250 -15.37 -2.51 12.70
N VAL A 251 -15.28 -2.60 11.39
CA VAL A 251 -15.50 -3.84 10.63
C VAL A 251 -14.52 -4.94 11.04
N ASN A 252 -13.24 -4.62 11.16
CA ASN A 252 -12.22 -5.57 11.62
C ASN A 252 -12.50 -6.06 13.05
N ASN A 253 -12.99 -5.20 13.94
CA ASN A 253 -13.36 -5.57 15.30
C ASN A 253 -14.61 -6.46 15.35
N ILE A 254 -15.59 -6.25 14.47
CA ILE A 254 -16.73 -7.17 14.32
C ILE A 254 -16.22 -8.54 13.86
N CYS A 255 -15.34 -8.56 12.85
CA CYS A 255 -14.67 -9.76 12.38
C CYS A 255 -13.93 -10.45 13.57
N TYR A 256 -13.15 -9.72 14.37
CA TYR A 256 -12.47 -10.23 15.56
C TYR A 256 -13.43 -10.84 16.60
N ILE A 257 -14.55 -10.16 16.90
CA ILE A 257 -15.58 -10.66 17.84
C ILE A 257 -16.21 -11.94 17.32
N ALA A 258 -16.58 -11.98 16.03
CA ALA A 258 -17.18 -13.15 15.42
C ALA A 258 -16.23 -14.36 15.46
N VAL A 259 -14.93 -14.14 15.22
CA VAL A 259 -13.90 -15.18 15.35
C VAL A 259 -13.71 -15.61 16.80
N GLY A 260 -13.75 -14.67 17.75
CA GLY A 260 -13.69 -14.98 19.18
C GLY A 260 -14.86 -15.83 19.65
N ILE A 261 -16.10 -15.51 19.24
CA ILE A 261 -17.31 -16.27 19.57
C ILE A 261 -17.24 -17.67 18.95
N ALA A 262 -16.94 -17.76 17.65
CA ALA A 262 -16.83 -19.05 16.96
C ALA A 262 -15.70 -19.91 17.56
N GLY A 263 -14.54 -19.31 17.82
CA GLY A 263 -13.40 -19.95 18.46
C GLY A 263 -13.72 -20.44 19.86
N GLY A 264 -14.44 -19.64 20.67
CA GLY A 264 -14.88 -20.03 22.02
C GLY A 264 -15.86 -21.20 22.03
N ILE A 265 -16.85 -21.21 21.11
CA ILE A 265 -17.77 -22.35 20.96
C ILE A 265 -17.01 -23.61 20.55
N ILE A 266 -16.04 -23.48 19.64
CA ILE A 266 -15.22 -24.61 19.17
C ILE A 266 -14.24 -25.08 20.27
N ALA A 267 -13.75 -24.19 21.13
CA ALA A 267 -12.96 -24.55 22.31
C ALA A 267 -13.71 -25.53 23.21
N VAL A 268 -14.97 -25.20 23.50
CA VAL A 268 -15.82 -25.99 24.40
C VAL A 268 -16.27 -27.30 23.74
N THR A 269 -16.52 -27.29 22.43
CA THR A 269 -17.08 -28.46 21.71
C THR A 269 -16.04 -29.41 21.13
N GLN A 270 -14.89 -28.91 20.69
CA GLN A 270 -13.84 -29.69 20.02
C GLN A 270 -12.51 -29.75 20.80
N GLY A 271 -12.43 -29.11 21.98
CA GLY A 271 -11.23 -29.15 22.82
C GLY A 271 -10.04 -28.36 22.26
N VAL A 272 -10.30 -27.31 21.48
CA VAL A 272 -9.24 -26.43 20.96
C VAL A 272 -8.62 -25.59 22.08
N SER A 273 -7.30 -25.48 22.11
CA SER A 273 -6.57 -24.74 23.15
C SER A 273 -6.77 -23.21 23.03
N VAL A 274 -6.56 -22.51 24.15
CA VAL A 274 -6.66 -21.04 24.22
C VAL A 274 -5.58 -20.38 23.34
N GLY A 275 -4.41 -20.99 23.24
CA GLY A 275 -3.32 -20.57 22.37
C GLY A 275 -3.65 -20.66 20.90
N ILE A 276 -4.35 -21.70 20.47
CA ILE A 276 -4.83 -21.82 19.08
C ILE A 276 -5.83 -20.69 18.79
N ILE A 277 -6.80 -20.44 19.67
CA ILE A 277 -7.79 -19.35 19.49
C ILE A 277 -7.08 -17.99 19.43
N SER A 278 -6.11 -17.77 20.31
CA SER A 278 -5.29 -16.55 20.31
C SER A 278 -4.52 -16.38 19.00
N SER A 279 -3.95 -17.46 18.46
CA SER A 279 -3.30 -17.46 17.15
C SER A 279 -4.28 -17.11 16.03
N PHE A 280 -5.49 -17.68 16.04
CA PHE A 280 -6.54 -17.39 15.06
C PHE A 280 -6.99 -15.93 15.09
N LEU A 281 -7.11 -15.34 16.28
CA LEU A 281 -7.44 -13.93 16.45
C LEU A 281 -6.35 -13.03 15.84
N ILE A 282 -5.07 -13.37 16.05
CA ILE A 282 -3.95 -12.64 15.44
C ILE A 282 -3.93 -12.83 13.91
N TYR A 283 -4.12 -14.05 13.41
CA TYR A 283 -4.17 -14.32 11.97
C TYR A 283 -5.34 -13.61 11.29
N SER A 284 -6.51 -13.52 11.94
CA SER A 284 -7.66 -12.79 11.42
C SER A 284 -7.33 -11.30 11.22
N ALA A 285 -6.57 -10.69 12.13
CA ALA A 285 -6.13 -9.31 11.96
C ALA A 285 -5.09 -9.15 10.83
N GLN A 286 -4.23 -10.15 10.62
CA GLN A 286 -3.26 -10.15 9.52
C GLN A 286 -3.92 -10.25 8.15
N PHE A 287 -5.09 -10.86 8.04
CA PHE A 287 -5.79 -11.01 6.77
C PHE A 287 -6.13 -9.66 6.11
N ALA A 288 -6.40 -8.62 6.90
CA ALA A 288 -6.70 -7.28 6.38
C ALA A 288 -5.45 -6.50 5.90
N LYS A 289 -4.25 -6.88 6.38
CA LYS A 289 -3.02 -6.13 6.13
C LYS A 289 -2.61 -6.10 4.64
N PRO A 290 -2.57 -7.24 3.91
CA PRO A 290 -2.26 -7.26 2.49
C PRO A 290 -3.22 -6.42 1.64
N PHE A 291 -4.51 -6.38 2.00
CA PHE A 291 -5.47 -5.53 1.30
C PHE A 291 -5.19 -4.04 1.49
N ASN A 292 -4.83 -3.64 2.70
CA ASN A 292 -4.41 -2.26 2.98
C ASN A 292 -3.12 -1.90 2.25
N GLU A 293 -2.14 -2.82 2.20
CA GLU A 293 -0.90 -2.63 1.46
C GLU A 293 -1.16 -2.51 -0.05
N ILE A 294 -1.95 -3.41 -0.64
CA ILE A 294 -2.33 -3.36 -2.07
C ILE A 294 -3.10 -2.06 -2.40
N SER A 295 -4.04 -1.66 -1.55
CA SER A 295 -4.79 -0.41 -1.71
C SER A 295 -3.85 0.81 -1.66
N GLY A 296 -2.92 0.84 -0.71
CA GLY A 296 -1.95 1.92 -0.54
C GLY A 296 -0.97 2.08 -1.71
N ILE A 297 -0.53 0.99 -2.33
CA ILE A 297 0.41 1.04 -3.46
C ILE A 297 -0.28 1.33 -4.80
N THR A 298 -1.62 1.22 -4.88
CA THR A 298 -2.35 1.40 -6.14
C THR A 298 -2.15 2.80 -6.72
N ALA A 299 -2.13 3.84 -5.88
CA ALA A 299 -1.87 5.20 -6.30
C ALA A 299 -0.45 5.37 -6.89
N GLN A 300 0.56 4.80 -6.21
CA GLN A 300 1.95 4.84 -6.68
C GLN A 300 2.13 4.09 -7.99
N LEU A 301 1.47 2.94 -8.15
CA LEU A 301 1.46 2.18 -9.39
C LEU A 301 0.82 2.97 -10.53
N GLN A 302 -0.31 3.65 -10.28
CA GLN A 302 -0.97 4.50 -11.29
C GLN A 302 -0.06 5.65 -11.74
N THR A 303 0.57 6.36 -10.80
CA THR A 303 1.55 7.42 -11.11
C THR A 303 2.71 6.87 -11.93
N ALA A 304 3.29 5.74 -11.53
CA ALA A 304 4.37 5.11 -12.27
C ALA A 304 3.95 4.66 -13.67
N PHE A 305 2.73 4.17 -13.87
CA PHE A 305 2.24 3.82 -15.20
C PHE A 305 2.13 5.04 -16.12
N ALA A 306 1.64 6.17 -15.62
CA ALA A 306 1.59 7.42 -16.36
C ALA A 306 3.01 7.93 -16.71
N SER A 307 3.93 7.88 -15.74
CA SER A 307 5.34 8.24 -15.96
C SER A 307 6.03 7.33 -16.98
N LEU A 308 5.79 6.01 -16.94
CA LEU A 308 6.33 5.06 -17.94
C LEU A 308 5.86 5.38 -19.35
N GLU A 309 4.61 5.81 -19.52
CA GLU A 309 4.08 6.19 -20.83
C GLU A 309 4.80 7.42 -21.40
N ARG A 310 5.06 8.43 -20.56
CA ARG A 310 5.80 9.64 -20.94
C ARG A 310 7.28 9.35 -21.27
N ILE A 311 7.92 8.46 -20.50
CA ILE A 311 9.32 8.06 -20.73
C ILE A 311 9.45 7.22 -22.01
N PHE A 312 8.60 6.21 -22.20
CA PHE A 312 8.64 5.34 -23.39
C PHE A 312 8.10 5.99 -24.66
N ALA A 313 7.55 7.20 -24.59
CA ALA A 313 7.32 8.03 -25.77
C ALA A 313 8.63 8.63 -26.31
N VAL A 314 9.69 8.71 -25.49
CA VAL A 314 11.01 9.24 -25.85
C VAL A 314 12.00 8.13 -26.21
N ILE A 315 11.84 6.94 -25.60
CA ILE A 315 12.64 5.71 -25.85
C ILE A 315 11.89 4.75 -26.76
#